data_AF-A0A969SG77-F1
#
_entry.id   AF-A0A969SG77-F1
#
_cell.length_a   1.000
_cell.length_b   1.000
_cell.length_c   1.000
_cell.angle_alpha   90.00
_cell.angle_beta   90.00
_cell.angle_gamma   90.00
#
_symmetry.space_group_name_H-M   'P 1'
#
loop_
_entity.id
_entity.type
_entity.pdbx_description
1 polymer ?
#
loop_
_entity_poly.entity_id
_entity_poly.type
_entity_poly.pdbx_seq_one_letter_code
_entity_poly.pdbx_strand_id
1 'polypeptide(L)'
;MENQTSTRPKFFALTDDNTLVSFSPDNLAQISSTPITGLDGILLGIDVRPANDLIYGLTTANKIYTVDPNSGAATFVSSLNMPFAGGTISGFDFNPVPDRLRLVGDNDQNFRINVDTGEVLNDGTVAFVKDKGDVNETVNPNLTSAAYLNSFSGATATKLFGIDTLLNDLVLQDPANDGTLMTIGDLGINFDTLGGLDILTSATGMNMAFAITNSTLYSIDLATGMATSLGMIGSDPSQNFQGLTILSDLVNDNEVVGTDGNDSLAGGAGNDTVAGGLGDDSITGGTGNDLLRGDRNTRDAQIGEPGGNDTIMGGAGEDRIGGKAGNDMLFGGDGNDRIWGDEGDDLIRGGLGNDQLWGGTGMDGAGSDTFVLALGEGTDRIMDFEVGIDFIGLTGGLTFADLTLTASANGTLIQSGSERLAVIMGVEATALTPDAFVLS
;
A
#
# COMPACT_ATOMS: atom_id res chain seq x y z
N MET A 1 -23.58 -17.23 -4.17
CA MET A 1 -22.19 -17.45 -3.71
C MET A 1 -21.40 -18.10 -4.83
N GLU A 2 -20.97 -17.30 -5.80
CA GLU A 2 -19.85 -17.69 -6.64
C GLU A 2 -18.67 -16.91 -6.07
N ASN A 3 -17.87 -17.58 -5.24
CA ASN A 3 -16.68 -17.00 -4.63
C ASN A 3 -15.62 -16.95 -5.73
N GLN A 4 -15.59 -15.88 -6.51
CA GLN A 4 -14.53 -15.63 -7.49
C GLN A 4 -13.32 -15.09 -6.72
N THR A 5 -12.67 -15.97 -5.97
CA THR A 5 -11.38 -15.70 -5.36
C THR A 5 -10.33 -15.57 -6.46
N SER A 6 -9.81 -14.38 -6.73
CA SER A 6 -8.46 -14.25 -7.28
C SER A 6 -7.94 -12.83 -7.14
N THR A 7 -7.42 -12.53 -5.97
CA THR A 7 -6.54 -11.41 -5.72
C THR A 7 -5.33 -12.00 -4.99
N ARG A 8 -4.34 -12.41 -5.80
CA ARG A 8 -3.18 -13.23 -5.39
C ARG A 8 -1.94 -12.35 -5.47
N PRO A 9 -0.89 -12.62 -4.66
CA PRO A 9 0.35 -11.86 -4.73
C PRO A 9 0.83 -11.78 -6.18
N LYS A 10 1.02 -10.55 -6.67
CA LYS A 10 1.49 -10.30 -8.03
C LYS A 10 3.00 -10.21 -7.99
N PHE A 11 3.64 -11.23 -8.53
CA PHE A 11 5.09 -11.29 -8.61
C PHE A 11 5.55 -10.42 -9.78
N PHE A 12 6.61 -9.65 -9.55
CA PHE A 12 7.30 -8.89 -10.56
C PHE A 12 8.76 -9.34 -10.60
N ALA A 13 9.22 -9.74 -11.77
CA ALA A 13 10.64 -9.94 -12.03
C ALA A 13 11.19 -8.82 -12.91
N LEU A 14 12.42 -8.42 -12.67
CA LEU A 14 13.15 -7.43 -13.45
C LEU A 14 14.10 -8.13 -14.42
N THR A 15 14.03 -7.76 -15.69
CA THR A 15 14.99 -8.20 -16.72
C THR A 15 16.17 -7.24 -16.84
N ASP A 16 17.26 -7.70 -17.48
CA ASP A 16 18.48 -6.92 -17.69
C ASP A 16 18.36 -5.78 -18.74
N ASP A 17 17.24 -5.75 -19.46
CA ASP A 17 16.88 -4.68 -20.40
C ASP A 17 15.86 -3.68 -19.84
N ASN A 18 15.68 -3.64 -18.50
CA ASN A 18 14.73 -2.80 -17.79
C ASN A 18 13.26 -3.08 -18.16
N THR A 19 12.84 -4.34 -18.19
CA THR A 19 11.44 -4.73 -18.35
C THR A 19 10.92 -5.33 -17.05
N LEU A 20 9.75 -4.86 -16.58
CA LEU A 20 9.00 -5.55 -15.53
C LEU A 20 8.19 -6.68 -16.13
N VAL A 21 8.39 -7.90 -15.63
CA VAL A 21 7.62 -9.09 -16.00
C VAL A 21 6.73 -9.46 -14.83
N SER A 22 5.43 -9.23 -14.97
CA SER A 22 4.45 -9.61 -13.94
C SER A 22 3.88 -11.01 -14.22
N PHE A 23 3.72 -11.82 -13.18
CA PHE A 23 3.19 -13.18 -13.28
C PHE A 23 2.50 -13.63 -11.98
N SER A 24 1.81 -14.77 -12.06
CA SER A 24 1.20 -15.45 -10.90
C SER A 24 1.87 -16.81 -10.67
N PRO A 25 2.13 -17.22 -9.42
CA PRO A 25 2.72 -18.52 -9.13
C PRO A 25 1.86 -19.71 -9.58
N ASP A 26 0.55 -19.52 -9.78
CA ASP A 26 -0.36 -20.57 -10.23
C ASP A 26 -0.40 -20.75 -11.76
N ASN A 27 0.11 -19.76 -12.50
CA ASN A 27 0.20 -19.83 -13.96
C ASN A 27 1.45 -19.10 -14.45
N LEU A 28 2.61 -19.66 -14.14
CA LEU A 28 3.92 -19.07 -14.47
C LEU A 28 4.13 -18.86 -15.98
N ALA A 29 3.44 -19.60 -16.84
CA ALA A 29 3.53 -19.44 -18.29
C ALA A 29 2.85 -18.16 -18.81
N GLN A 30 1.89 -17.61 -18.05
CA GLN A 30 1.19 -16.38 -18.40
C GLN A 30 1.87 -15.19 -17.76
N ILE A 31 2.49 -14.35 -18.59
CA ILE A 31 3.22 -13.17 -18.15
C ILE A 31 2.68 -11.90 -18.84
N SER A 32 2.89 -10.76 -18.20
CA SER A 32 2.77 -9.44 -18.84
C SER A 32 4.11 -8.73 -18.72
N SER A 33 4.55 -8.10 -19.81
CA SER A 33 5.83 -7.41 -19.88
C SER A 33 5.62 -5.91 -20.08
N THR A 34 6.17 -5.10 -19.19
CA THR A 34 6.05 -3.65 -19.19
C THR A 34 7.46 -3.03 -19.20
N PRO A 35 7.91 -2.46 -20.34
CA PRO A 35 9.20 -1.77 -20.40
C PRO A 35 9.23 -0.56 -19.46
N ILE A 36 10.31 -0.42 -18.69
CA ILE A 36 10.50 0.71 -17.77
C ILE A 36 11.09 1.88 -18.54
N THR A 37 10.52 3.07 -18.35
CA THR A 37 10.91 4.31 -19.05
C THR A 37 11.24 5.41 -18.04
N GLY A 38 12.03 6.42 -18.45
CA GLY A 38 12.40 7.55 -17.58
C GLY A 38 13.65 7.33 -16.72
N LEU A 39 14.31 6.18 -16.85
CA LEU A 39 15.57 5.85 -16.17
C LEU A 39 16.79 6.49 -16.87
N ASP A 40 17.87 6.68 -16.11
CA ASP A 40 19.16 7.15 -16.62
C ASP A 40 20.21 6.05 -16.78
N GLY A 41 19.83 4.79 -16.60
CA GLY A 41 20.69 3.62 -16.71
C GLY A 41 19.90 2.31 -16.58
N ILE A 42 20.65 1.20 -16.54
CA ILE A 42 20.10 -0.12 -16.23
C ILE A 42 19.85 -0.21 -14.72
N LEU A 43 18.70 -0.74 -14.32
CA LEU A 43 18.42 -1.04 -12.91
C LEU A 43 19.36 -2.15 -12.43
N LEU A 44 19.71 -2.14 -11.15
CA LEU A 44 20.48 -3.18 -10.48
C LEU A 44 19.57 -4.16 -9.73
N GLY A 45 18.34 -3.76 -9.46
CA GLY A 45 17.37 -4.52 -8.70
C GLY A 45 16.10 -3.70 -8.51
N ILE A 46 15.05 -4.36 -8.04
CA ILE A 46 13.80 -3.74 -7.60
C ILE A 46 13.34 -4.38 -6.31
N ASP A 47 12.63 -3.61 -5.49
CA ASP A 47 11.83 -4.13 -4.40
C ASP A 47 10.74 -3.14 -3.98
N VAL A 48 9.71 -3.64 -3.31
CA VAL A 48 8.57 -2.89 -2.81
C VAL A 48 8.87 -2.39 -1.42
N ARG A 49 8.67 -1.08 -1.20
CA ARG A 49 8.78 -0.51 0.16
C ARG A 49 7.50 -0.78 0.93
N PRO A 50 7.53 -1.53 2.05
CA PRO A 50 6.30 -1.85 2.79
C PRO A 50 5.56 -0.65 3.38
N ALA A 51 6.22 0.51 3.50
CA ALA A 51 5.63 1.71 4.04
C ALA A 51 4.69 2.45 3.06
N ASN A 52 4.78 2.16 1.76
CA ASN A 52 3.99 2.87 0.74
C ASN A 52 3.68 2.06 -0.52
N ASP A 53 4.02 0.77 -0.54
CA ASP A 53 3.75 -0.19 -1.61
C ASP A 53 4.27 0.21 -3.01
N LEU A 54 5.21 1.16 -3.07
CA LEU A 54 5.84 1.53 -4.33
C LEU A 54 7.01 0.60 -4.62
N ILE A 55 7.15 0.18 -5.88
CA ILE A 55 8.35 -0.49 -6.37
C ILE A 55 9.46 0.55 -6.50
N TYR A 56 10.55 0.38 -5.78
CA TYR A 56 11.78 1.15 -5.95
C TYR A 56 12.81 0.35 -6.74
N GLY A 57 13.66 1.06 -7.47
CA GLY A 57 14.82 0.50 -8.14
C GLY A 57 16.02 1.45 -8.07
N LEU A 58 17.22 0.89 -8.11
CA LEU A 58 18.49 1.63 -8.17
C LEU A 58 19.13 1.43 -9.54
N THR A 59 19.54 2.50 -10.23
CA THR A 59 20.27 2.40 -11.49
C THR A 59 21.77 2.23 -11.29
N THR A 60 22.46 1.73 -12.32
CA THR A 60 23.94 1.72 -12.41
C THR A 60 24.57 3.12 -12.31
N ALA A 61 23.78 4.18 -12.48
CA ALA A 61 24.19 5.56 -12.24
C ALA A 61 24.03 6.01 -10.78
N ASN A 62 23.72 5.10 -9.86
CA ASN A 62 23.50 5.33 -8.43
C ASN A 62 22.31 6.25 -8.12
N LYS A 63 21.24 6.15 -8.92
CA LYS A 63 19.99 6.90 -8.70
C LYS A 63 18.84 5.98 -8.36
N ILE A 64 18.03 6.42 -7.41
CA ILE A 64 16.84 5.73 -6.93
C ILE A 64 15.63 6.27 -7.66
N TYR A 65 14.79 5.35 -8.13
CA TYR A 65 13.53 5.65 -8.79
C TYR A 65 12.41 4.85 -8.14
N THR A 66 11.19 5.38 -8.12
CA THR A 66 9.99 4.54 -8.07
C THR A 66 9.58 4.14 -9.47
N VAL A 67 8.91 3.01 -9.63
CA VAL A 67 8.42 2.49 -10.92
C VAL A 67 6.94 2.14 -10.78
N ASP A 68 6.11 2.71 -11.65
CA ASP A 68 4.71 2.29 -11.78
C ASP A 68 4.64 0.91 -12.47
N PRO A 69 4.13 -0.15 -11.81
CA PRO A 69 4.09 -1.50 -12.36
C PRO A 69 3.17 -1.64 -13.59
N ASN A 70 2.19 -0.76 -13.76
CA ASN A 70 1.21 -0.84 -14.84
C ASN A 70 1.70 -0.12 -16.09
N SER A 71 2.31 1.06 -15.92
CA SER A 71 2.78 1.88 -17.05
C SER A 71 4.27 1.72 -17.35
N GLY A 72 5.07 1.27 -16.38
CA GLY A 72 6.53 1.28 -16.46
C GLY A 72 7.15 2.67 -16.32
N ALA A 73 6.38 3.70 -15.99
CA ALA A 73 6.92 5.04 -15.79
C ALA A 73 7.77 5.10 -14.52
N ALA A 74 9.05 5.45 -14.64
CA ALA A 74 9.94 5.66 -13.51
C ALA A 74 9.97 7.13 -13.07
N THR A 75 9.90 7.38 -11.76
CA THR A 75 10.01 8.71 -11.15
C THR A 75 11.25 8.79 -10.28
N PHE A 76 12.11 9.77 -10.53
CA PHE A 76 13.34 9.97 -9.75
C PHE A 76 13.01 10.32 -8.29
N VAL A 77 13.71 9.69 -7.35
CA VAL A 77 13.58 9.92 -5.90
C VAL A 77 14.83 10.63 -5.37
N SER A 78 15.98 9.97 -5.43
CA SER A 78 17.22 10.47 -4.83
C SER A 78 18.48 9.88 -5.50
N SER A 79 19.66 10.32 -5.06
CA SER A 79 20.95 9.79 -5.53
C SER A 79 21.79 9.35 -4.35
N LEU A 80 22.48 8.20 -4.47
CA LEU A 80 23.30 7.70 -3.38
C LEU A 80 24.42 8.69 -3.04
N ASN A 81 24.58 8.98 -1.75
CA ASN A 81 25.69 9.80 -1.26
C ASN A 81 27.04 9.05 -1.27
N MET A 82 26.99 7.72 -1.39
CA MET A 82 28.13 6.83 -1.57
C MET A 82 27.82 5.84 -2.70
N PRO A 83 28.66 5.78 -3.75
CA PRO A 83 28.36 4.96 -4.92
C PRO A 83 28.48 3.47 -4.61
N PHE A 84 27.58 2.70 -5.20
CA PHE A 84 27.73 1.28 -5.37
C PHE A 84 28.68 0.99 -6.54
N ALA A 85 29.66 0.13 -6.29
CA ALA A 85 30.74 -0.18 -7.23
C ALA A 85 30.66 -1.62 -7.77
N GLY A 86 29.57 -2.32 -7.48
CA GLY A 86 29.35 -3.70 -7.90
C GLY A 86 29.09 -3.84 -9.39
N GLY A 87 29.56 -4.95 -9.96
CA GLY A 87 29.36 -5.27 -11.38
C GLY A 87 28.12 -6.14 -11.63
N THR A 88 27.77 -7.02 -10.68
CA THR A 88 26.74 -8.07 -10.85
C THR A 88 26.12 -8.41 -9.50
N ILE A 89 24.99 -7.79 -9.15
CA ILE A 89 24.44 -7.88 -7.80
C ILE A 89 22.93 -7.61 -7.80
N SER A 90 22.13 -8.31 -6.98
CA SER A 90 20.79 -7.84 -6.61
C SER A 90 20.20 -8.44 -5.32
N GLY A 91 20.93 -8.43 -4.20
CA GLY A 91 20.28 -8.50 -2.89
C GLY A 91 19.66 -7.15 -2.57
N PHE A 92 18.47 -6.93 -3.11
CA PHE A 92 17.76 -5.66 -3.14
C PHE A 92 16.43 -5.87 -2.45
N ASP A 93 16.32 -5.44 -1.20
CA ASP A 93 15.16 -5.76 -0.37
C ASP A 93 14.97 -4.72 0.74
N PHE A 94 13.74 -4.30 1.01
CA PHE A 94 13.45 -3.32 2.04
C PHE A 94 13.51 -3.96 3.42
N ASN A 95 14.39 -3.39 4.24
CA ASN A 95 14.35 -3.61 5.66
C ASN A 95 13.16 -2.85 6.24
N PRO A 96 12.16 -3.51 6.86
CA PRO A 96 11.06 -2.81 7.50
C PRO A 96 11.50 -2.18 8.84
N VAL A 97 12.64 -2.62 9.42
CA VAL A 97 13.17 -2.16 10.72
C VAL A 97 14.71 -2.07 10.74
N PRO A 98 15.32 -0.90 10.48
CA PRO A 98 14.67 0.37 10.12
C PRO A 98 14.30 0.41 8.63
N ASP A 99 13.24 1.15 8.28
CA ASP A 99 12.78 1.45 6.90
C ASP A 99 13.91 1.99 6.01
N ARG A 100 14.65 1.06 5.40
CA ARG A 100 15.82 1.30 4.56
C ARG A 100 15.95 0.15 3.58
N LEU A 101 16.31 0.48 2.35
CA LEU A 101 16.62 -0.50 1.34
C LEU A 101 17.99 -1.15 1.61
N ARG A 102 18.04 -2.47 1.67
CA ARG A 102 19.28 -3.25 1.70
C ARG A 102 19.78 -3.47 0.28
N LEU A 103 21.08 -3.31 0.12
CA LEU A 103 21.80 -3.60 -1.12
C LEU A 103 23.07 -4.38 -0.77
N VAL A 104 23.11 -5.66 -1.14
CA VAL A 104 24.28 -6.53 -0.99
C VAL A 104 24.66 -7.18 -2.30
N GLY A 105 25.96 -7.43 -2.54
CA GLY A 105 26.34 -8.45 -3.51
C GLY A 105 27.83 -8.76 -3.65
N ASP A 106 28.21 -9.25 -4.84
CA ASP A 106 29.46 -9.93 -5.21
C ASP A 106 30.78 -9.20 -4.96
N ASN A 107 30.72 -7.93 -4.59
CA ASN A 107 31.88 -7.11 -4.26
C ASN A 107 32.01 -6.81 -2.76
N ASP A 108 31.30 -7.59 -1.93
CA ASP A 108 31.24 -7.49 -0.47
C ASP A 108 30.66 -6.17 0.06
N GLN A 109 30.10 -5.30 -0.79
CA GLN A 109 29.39 -4.12 -0.33
C GLN A 109 28.06 -4.54 0.29
N ASN A 110 27.80 -4.05 1.51
CA ASN A 110 26.58 -4.29 2.25
C ASN A 110 26.03 -2.96 2.76
N PHE A 111 25.03 -2.44 2.06
CA PHE A 111 24.49 -1.12 2.27
C PHE A 111 23.08 -1.17 2.86
N ARG A 112 22.77 -0.18 3.70
CA ARG A 112 21.40 0.21 4.04
C ARG A 112 21.17 1.64 3.61
N ILE A 113 20.18 1.84 2.77
CA ILE A 113 19.96 3.08 2.04
C ILE A 113 18.64 3.69 2.50
N ASN A 114 18.68 4.95 2.95
CA ASN A 114 17.45 5.73 3.07
C ASN A 114 17.08 6.22 1.66
N VAL A 115 16.02 5.65 1.09
CA VAL A 115 15.65 5.88 -0.31
C VAL A 115 15.22 7.32 -0.59
N ASP A 116 14.62 8.00 0.39
CA ASP A 116 14.13 9.37 0.25
C ASP A 116 15.28 10.39 0.15
N THR A 117 16.38 10.13 0.85
CA THR A 117 17.53 11.06 0.93
C THR A 117 18.75 10.61 0.12
N GLY A 118 18.83 9.32 -0.21
CA GLY A 118 20.01 8.69 -0.79
C GLY A 118 21.15 8.47 0.21
N GLU A 119 20.91 8.65 1.51
CA GLU A 119 21.91 8.40 2.54
C GLU A 119 22.21 6.90 2.66
N VAL A 120 23.49 6.54 2.45
CA VAL A 120 23.98 5.16 2.56
C VAL A 120 24.70 4.94 3.89
N LEU A 121 24.27 3.92 4.62
CA LEU A 121 25.02 3.30 5.72
C LEU A 121 25.75 2.08 5.17
N ASN A 122 27.07 2.02 5.38
CA ASN A 122 27.89 0.87 5.03
C ASN A 122 28.05 -0.04 6.25
N ASP A 123 27.43 -1.22 6.23
CA ASP A 123 27.53 -2.19 7.33
C ASP A 123 28.79 -3.06 7.23
N GLY A 124 29.59 -2.89 6.17
CA GLY A 124 30.85 -3.61 5.95
C GLY A 124 30.67 -5.06 5.51
N THR A 125 31.79 -5.76 5.33
CA THR A 125 31.79 -7.17 4.88
C THR A 125 31.16 -8.08 5.94
N VAL A 126 30.25 -8.95 5.50
CA VAL A 126 29.63 -9.95 6.37
C VAL A 126 30.49 -11.22 6.39
N ALA A 127 30.55 -11.91 7.52
CA ALA A 127 31.29 -13.17 7.67
C ALA A 127 30.45 -14.21 8.42
N PHE A 128 30.75 -15.49 8.16
CA PHE A 128 30.21 -16.59 8.96
C PHE A 128 30.67 -16.48 10.42
N VAL A 129 29.78 -16.88 11.32
CA VAL A 129 30.06 -16.89 12.75
C VAL A 129 31.20 -17.86 13.06
N LYS A 130 32.18 -17.41 13.86
CA LYS A 130 33.33 -18.22 14.24
C LYS A 130 33.13 -18.90 15.58
N ASP A 131 33.69 -20.10 15.72
CA ASP A 131 33.77 -20.86 16.97
C ASP A 131 32.39 -21.20 17.57
N LYS A 132 31.33 -21.17 16.75
CA LYS A 132 29.96 -21.57 17.12
C LYS A 132 29.46 -22.81 16.37
N GLY A 133 30.36 -23.49 15.64
CA GLY A 133 30.04 -24.74 14.94
C GLY A 133 29.33 -24.55 13.61
N ASP A 134 29.44 -23.35 13.01
CA ASP A 134 29.03 -23.15 11.63
C ASP A 134 29.96 -23.93 10.70
N VAL A 135 29.40 -24.64 9.73
CA VAL A 135 30.17 -25.48 8.80
C VAL A 135 31.06 -24.65 7.86
N ASN A 136 30.75 -23.37 7.68
CA ASN A 136 31.38 -22.45 6.75
C ASN A 136 32.21 -21.35 7.46
N GLU A 137 32.53 -21.48 8.75
CA GLU A 137 33.20 -20.45 9.56
C GLU A 137 34.58 -19.96 9.05
N THR A 138 35.18 -20.70 8.11
CA THR A 138 36.48 -20.36 7.48
C THR A 138 36.37 -19.84 6.04
N VAL A 139 35.15 -19.84 5.47
CA VAL A 139 34.87 -19.44 4.10
C VAL A 139 34.56 -17.93 4.05
N ASN A 140 35.00 -17.24 2.98
CA ASN A 140 34.52 -15.90 2.69
C ASN A 140 33.16 -16.03 1.97
N PRO A 141 32.06 -15.53 2.54
CA PRO A 141 30.75 -15.69 1.93
C PRO A 141 30.66 -14.93 0.60
N ASN A 142 29.83 -15.42 -0.30
CA ASN A 142 29.44 -14.72 -1.53
C ASN A 142 27.93 -14.47 -1.52
N LEU A 143 27.51 -13.51 -0.70
CA LEU A 143 26.11 -13.15 -0.48
C LEU A 143 25.59 -12.28 -1.62
N THR A 144 24.94 -12.89 -2.60
CA THR A 144 24.44 -12.19 -3.80
C THR A 144 22.95 -11.88 -3.76
N SER A 145 22.25 -12.33 -2.71
CA SER A 145 20.91 -11.86 -2.36
C SER A 145 20.70 -11.70 -0.87
N ALA A 146 19.69 -10.91 -0.52
CA ALA A 146 19.19 -10.79 0.83
C ALA A 146 17.69 -10.48 0.77
N ALA A 147 16.93 -11.00 1.74
CA ALA A 147 15.52 -10.67 1.92
C ALA A 147 15.14 -10.67 3.41
N TYR A 148 14.35 -9.70 3.83
CA TYR A 148 13.91 -9.52 5.21
C TYR A 148 12.61 -10.26 5.51
N LEU A 149 12.51 -10.79 6.72
CA LEU A 149 11.21 -11.22 7.26
C LEU A 149 10.37 -10.02 7.70
N ASN A 150 9.07 -10.25 7.81
CA ASN A 150 8.10 -9.29 8.33
C ASN A 150 8.07 -8.01 7.49
N SER A 151 8.12 -8.16 6.16
CA SER A 151 8.10 -7.06 5.20
C SER A 151 6.67 -6.47 5.11
N PHE A 152 6.26 -5.76 6.16
CA PHE A 152 4.97 -5.07 6.27
C PHE A 152 5.14 -3.76 7.05
N SER A 153 4.26 -2.79 6.78
CA SER A 153 4.27 -1.50 7.46
C SER A 153 4.10 -1.64 8.98
N GLY A 154 4.94 -0.93 9.75
CA GLY A 154 4.85 -0.95 11.22
C GLY A 154 5.46 -2.19 11.90
N ALA A 155 6.18 -3.06 11.18
CA ALA A 155 6.93 -4.15 11.80
C ALA A 155 7.86 -3.62 12.92
N THR A 156 8.01 -4.38 14.00
CA THR A 156 8.85 -4.01 15.15
C THR A 156 10.11 -4.85 15.28
N ALA A 157 10.22 -5.92 14.49
CA ALA A 157 11.39 -6.79 14.42
C ALA A 157 11.46 -7.48 13.06
N THR A 158 12.68 -7.77 12.60
CA THR A 158 12.94 -8.49 11.36
C THR A 158 14.14 -9.44 11.52
N LYS A 159 14.34 -10.29 10.51
CA LYS A 159 15.53 -11.13 10.32
C LYS A 159 15.94 -11.01 8.86
N LEU A 160 17.24 -11.11 8.57
CA LEU A 160 17.74 -11.07 7.22
C LEU A 160 18.21 -12.44 6.78
N PHE A 161 17.58 -12.98 5.76
CA PHE A 161 18.04 -14.16 5.06
C PHE A 161 18.82 -13.75 3.82
N GLY A 162 19.66 -14.64 3.33
CA GLY A 162 20.23 -14.47 2.01
C GLY A 162 20.76 -15.78 1.46
N ILE A 163 21.18 -15.75 0.20
CA ILE A 163 21.74 -16.90 -0.50
C ILE A 163 23.23 -16.66 -0.74
N ASP A 164 24.05 -17.58 -0.27
CA ASP A 164 25.45 -17.68 -0.68
C ASP A 164 25.51 -18.49 -1.97
N THR A 165 25.74 -17.82 -3.10
CA THR A 165 25.78 -18.48 -4.42
C THR A 165 27.06 -19.28 -4.67
N LEU A 166 28.14 -19.06 -3.89
CA LEU A 166 29.34 -19.87 -4.01
C LEU A 166 29.12 -21.25 -3.37
N LEU A 167 28.43 -21.28 -2.23
CA LEU A 167 28.17 -22.49 -1.46
C LEU A 167 26.83 -23.16 -1.82
N ASN A 168 25.91 -22.42 -2.43
CA ASN A 168 24.52 -22.81 -2.63
C ASN A 168 23.78 -23.09 -1.32
N ASP A 169 24.04 -22.24 -0.32
CA ASP A 169 23.45 -22.34 1.01
C ASP A 169 22.49 -21.16 1.27
N LEU A 170 21.39 -21.45 1.97
CA LEU A 170 20.61 -20.42 2.65
C LEU A 170 21.32 -20.03 3.95
N VAL A 171 21.46 -18.73 4.19
CA VAL A 171 22.09 -18.19 5.39
C VAL A 171 21.17 -17.20 6.11
N LEU A 172 21.34 -17.11 7.43
CA LEU A 172 20.68 -16.14 8.30
C LEU A 172 21.72 -15.19 8.87
N GLN A 173 21.50 -13.88 8.74
CA GLN A 173 22.27 -12.87 9.46
C GLN A 173 21.56 -12.51 10.77
N ASP A 174 22.28 -12.64 11.90
CA ASP A 174 21.77 -12.31 13.23
C ASP A 174 22.80 -11.52 14.07
N PRO A 175 22.47 -10.29 14.53
CA PRO A 175 21.29 -9.48 14.18
C PRO A 175 21.20 -9.11 12.69
N ALA A 176 20.00 -8.78 12.21
CA ALA A 176 19.70 -8.60 10.77
C ALA A 176 20.51 -7.50 10.06
N ASN A 177 21.05 -6.52 10.79
CA ASN A 177 21.72 -5.35 10.20
C ASN A 177 23.24 -5.49 10.20
N ASP A 178 23.83 -5.81 11.35
CA ASP A 178 25.27 -5.80 11.64
C ASP A 178 25.77 -7.13 12.23
N GLY A 179 24.97 -8.19 12.09
CA GLY A 179 25.27 -9.52 12.60
C GLY A 179 26.22 -10.34 11.73
N THR A 180 26.48 -11.56 12.21
CA THR A 180 27.24 -12.59 11.49
C THR A 180 26.29 -13.57 10.80
N LEU A 181 26.78 -14.23 9.75
CA LEU A 181 26.01 -15.28 9.06
C LEU A 181 26.05 -16.59 9.85
N MET A 182 24.92 -17.29 9.86
CA MET A 182 24.85 -18.70 10.17
C MET A 182 24.22 -19.45 9.00
N THR A 183 24.81 -20.58 8.64
CA THR A 183 24.33 -21.50 7.61
C THR A 183 23.06 -22.19 8.11
N ILE A 184 21.97 -22.10 7.33
CA ILE A 184 20.73 -22.83 7.60
C ILE A 184 20.77 -24.20 6.94
N GLY A 185 21.14 -24.25 5.66
CA GLY A 185 21.26 -25.50 4.92
C GLY A 185 21.41 -25.32 3.42
N ASP A 186 21.79 -26.41 2.77
CA ASP A 186 21.99 -26.53 1.33
C ASP A 186 20.66 -26.36 0.57
N LEU A 187 20.68 -25.52 -0.48
CA LEU A 187 19.51 -25.23 -1.31
C LEU A 187 19.06 -26.46 -2.13
N GLY A 188 19.92 -27.46 -2.29
CA GLY A 188 19.71 -28.69 -3.06
C GLY A 188 19.85 -28.52 -4.57
N ILE A 189 20.11 -27.30 -5.04
CA ILE A 189 20.32 -26.92 -6.44
C ILE A 189 21.39 -25.85 -6.55
N ASN A 190 21.90 -25.63 -7.76
CA ASN A 190 22.88 -24.60 -8.03
C ASN A 190 22.21 -23.26 -8.43
N PHE A 191 22.52 -22.20 -7.69
CA PHE A 191 22.04 -20.83 -7.88
C PHE A 191 23.06 -19.90 -8.57
N ASP A 192 24.01 -20.44 -9.34
CA ASP A 192 25.07 -19.71 -10.08
C ASP A 192 24.65 -18.35 -10.68
N THR A 193 23.43 -18.23 -11.22
CA THR A 193 22.83 -16.97 -11.67
C THR A 193 21.49 -16.73 -10.96
N LEU A 194 21.54 -15.93 -9.90
CA LEU A 194 20.37 -15.57 -9.11
C LEU A 194 19.70 -14.32 -9.68
N GLY A 195 18.40 -14.41 -9.93
CA GLY A 195 17.57 -13.32 -10.44
C GLY A 195 16.70 -12.64 -9.40
N GLY A 196 16.98 -12.85 -8.11
CA GLY A 196 16.29 -12.23 -6.97
C GLY A 196 15.87 -13.25 -5.91
N LEU A 197 15.73 -12.77 -4.68
CA LEU A 197 15.15 -13.45 -3.52
C LEU A 197 14.21 -12.45 -2.86
N ASP A 198 13.01 -12.88 -2.51
CA ASP A 198 12.05 -12.07 -1.77
C ASP A 198 11.28 -12.96 -0.80
N ILE A 199 10.84 -12.40 0.33
CA ILE A 199 10.05 -13.07 1.35
C ILE A 199 8.75 -12.32 1.56
N LEU A 200 7.67 -12.95 1.10
CA LEU A 200 6.32 -12.50 1.39
C LEU A 200 5.95 -12.86 2.84
N THR A 201 5.52 -11.86 3.60
CA THR A 201 4.87 -12.08 4.90
C THR A 201 3.35 -12.01 4.74
N SER A 202 2.64 -13.08 5.13
CA SER A 202 1.17 -13.07 5.17
C SER A 202 0.64 -12.21 6.31
N ALA A 203 -0.63 -11.83 6.25
CA ALA A 203 -1.33 -11.15 7.35
C ALA A 203 -1.35 -11.96 8.68
N THR A 204 -1.18 -13.29 8.60
CA THR A 204 -1.06 -14.17 9.77
C THR A 204 0.38 -14.28 10.30
N GLY A 205 1.33 -13.55 9.73
CA GLY A 205 2.75 -13.57 10.07
C GLY A 205 3.50 -14.79 9.54
N MET A 206 2.92 -15.55 8.61
CA MET A 206 3.63 -16.64 7.94
C MET A 206 4.54 -16.07 6.87
N ASN A 207 5.78 -16.56 6.81
CA ASN A 207 6.76 -16.11 5.84
C ASN A 207 6.93 -17.16 4.73
N MET A 208 6.90 -16.72 3.49
CA MET A 208 7.07 -17.55 2.30
C MET A 208 8.17 -16.94 1.44
N ALA A 209 9.27 -17.68 1.27
CA ALA A 209 10.42 -17.22 0.51
C ALA A 209 10.39 -17.74 -0.92
N PHE A 210 10.73 -16.86 -1.85
CA PHE A 210 10.78 -17.16 -3.28
C PHE A 210 12.06 -16.64 -3.89
N ALA A 211 12.63 -17.41 -4.81
CA ALA A 211 13.83 -17.03 -5.53
C ALA A 211 13.72 -17.40 -7.01
N ILE A 212 14.40 -16.64 -7.87
CA ILE A 212 14.50 -16.93 -9.30
C ILE A 212 15.93 -17.35 -9.62
N THR A 213 16.09 -18.46 -10.35
CA THR A 213 17.36 -18.83 -10.99
C THR A 213 17.09 -19.44 -12.36
N ASN A 214 17.85 -19.05 -13.38
CA ASN A 214 17.71 -19.55 -14.76
C ASN A 214 16.24 -19.52 -15.28
N SER A 215 15.58 -18.37 -15.14
CA SER A 215 14.17 -18.15 -15.50
C SER A 215 13.14 -19.01 -14.74
N THR A 216 13.57 -19.77 -13.74
CA THR A 216 12.72 -20.68 -12.96
C THR A 216 12.48 -20.11 -11.57
N LEU A 217 11.21 -20.09 -11.16
CA LEU A 217 10.80 -19.72 -9.81
C LEU A 217 10.92 -20.92 -8.87
N TYR A 218 11.46 -20.67 -7.68
CA TYR A 218 11.58 -21.62 -6.59
C TYR A 218 10.93 -21.07 -5.33
N SER A 219 10.29 -21.92 -4.55
CA SER A 219 10.03 -21.64 -3.13
C SER A 219 11.22 -22.13 -2.30
N ILE A 220 11.60 -21.38 -1.26
CA ILE A 220 12.68 -21.74 -0.34
C ILE A 220 12.09 -22.04 1.05
N ASP A 221 12.43 -23.19 1.63
CA ASP A 221 12.12 -23.50 3.02
C ASP A 221 13.10 -22.76 3.94
N LEU A 222 12.64 -21.73 4.62
CA LEU A 222 13.46 -20.91 5.52
C LEU A 222 14.01 -21.65 6.75
N ALA A 223 13.46 -22.81 7.10
CA ALA A 223 13.92 -23.62 8.22
C ALA A 223 15.01 -24.61 7.82
N THR A 224 15.00 -25.10 6.58
CA THR A 224 15.91 -26.16 6.12
C THR A 224 16.89 -25.71 5.04
N GLY A 225 16.60 -24.59 4.36
CA GLY A 225 17.32 -24.13 3.17
C GLY A 225 16.81 -24.75 1.87
N MET A 226 16.04 -25.84 1.90
CA MET A 226 15.71 -26.58 0.67
C MET A 226 14.89 -25.75 -0.34
N ALA A 227 15.36 -25.68 -1.58
CA ALA A 227 14.64 -25.08 -2.69
C ALA A 227 13.73 -26.10 -3.40
N THR A 228 12.51 -25.69 -3.73
CA THR A 228 11.55 -26.48 -4.52
C THR A 228 11.14 -25.72 -5.77
N SER A 229 11.35 -26.32 -6.94
CA SER A 229 10.97 -25.72 -8.23
C SER A 229 9.46 -25.57 -8.34
N LEU A 230 9.00 -24.36 -8.64
CA LEU A 230 7.60 -24.06 -8.96
C LEU A 230 7.35 -24.03 -10.47
N GLY A 231 8.37 -23.71 -11.26
CA GLY A 231 8.34 -23.79 -12.72
C GLY A 231 9.00 -22.59 -13.40
N MET A 232 9.07 -22.64 -14.72
CA MET A 232 9.64 -21.57 -15.54
C MET A 232 8.66 -20.40 -15.64
N ILE A 233 9.16 -19.18 -15.46
CA ILE A 233 8.44 -17.94 -15.67
C ILE A 233 8.42 -17.63 -17.18
N GLY A 234 7.23 -17.48 -17.74
CA GLY A 234 7.03 -17.31 -19.17
C GLY A 234 7.38 -18.57 -19.96
N SER A 235 7.91 -18.36 -21.16
CA SER A 235 8.25 -19.45 -22.09
C SER A 235 9.65 -19.32 -22.71
N ASP A 236 10.39 -18.26 -22.37
CA ASP A 236 11.73 -18.02 -22.88
C ASP A 236 12.79 -18.45 -21.84
N PRO A 237 13.50 -19.57 -22.06
CA PRO A 237 14.54 -20.04 -21.15
C PRO A 237 15.83 -19.20 -21.21
N SER A 238 15.92 -18.24 -22.14
CA SER A 238 17.03 -17.29 -22.23
C SER A 238 16.76 -15.97 -21.50
N GLN A 239 15.56 -15.82 -20.92
CA GLN A 239 15.20 -14.63 -20.16
C GLN A 239 16.03 -14.54 -18.89
N ASN A 240 16.92 -13.55 -18.83
CA ASN A 240 17.69 -13.25 -17.64
C ASN A 240 16.86 -12.36 -16.71
N PHE A 241 16.87 -12.69 -15.42
CA PHE A 241 16.25 -11.90 -14.37
C PHE A 241 17.32 -11.45 -13.38
N GLN A 242 17.14 -10.27 -12.80
CA GLN A 242 18.09 -9.60 -11.91
C GLN A 242 17.37 -8.82 -10.80
N GLY A 243 16.16 -9.25 -10.47
CA GLY A 243 15.33 -8.69 -9.43
C GLY A 243 14.04 -9.48 -9.36
N LEU A 244 13.61 -9.77 -8.15
CA LEU A 244 12.30 -10.32 -7.84
C LEU A 244 11.74 -9.44 -6.75
N THR A 245 10.52 -8.98 -6.95
CA THR A 245 9.74 -8.39 -5.87
C THR A 245 8.31 -8.89 -5.93
N ILE A 246 7.70 -9.01 -4.78
CA ILE A 246 6.34 -9.41 -4.59
C ILE A 246 5.63 -8.14 -4.16
N LEU A 247 4.89 -7.55 -5.10
CA LEU A 247 3.96 -6.52 -4.72
C LEU A 247 2.86 -7.22 -3.94
N SER A 248 2.86 -6.99 -2.64
CA SER A 248 1.73 -7.26 -1.75
C SER A 248 0.57 -6.30 -2.05
N ASP A 249 0.25 -6.11 -3.33
CA ASP A 249 -1.12 -5.81 -3.71
C ASP A 249 -1.86 -7.12 -3.48
N LEU A 250 -2.89 -7.10 -2.61
CA LEU A 250 -3.91 -8.15 -2.47
C LEU A 250 -3.71 -9.26 -1.41
N VAL A 251 -2.91 -9.09 -0.35
CA VAL A 251 -3.08 -10.01 0.79
C VAL A 251 -4.30 -9.58 1.59
N ASN A 252 -5.42 -10.20 1.23
CA ASN A 252 -6.78 -10.08 1.78
C ASN A 252 -7.72 -9.10 1.06
N ASP A 253 -7.24 -8.24 0.16
CA ASP A 253 -8.12 -7.40 -0.69
C ASP A 253 -9.16 -8.29 -1.40
N ASN A 254 -10.43 -8.05 -1.18
CA ASN A 254 -11.55 -8.82 -1.66
C ASN A 254 -12.37 -7.96 -2.61
N GLU A 255 -12.67 -8.50 -3.78
CA GLU A 255 -13.77 -7.99 -4.60
C GLU A 255 -15.04 -8.72 -4.18
N VAL A 256 -15.90 -8.05 -3.41
CA VAL A 256 -17.15 -8.62 -2.90
C VAL A 256 -18.31 -7.93 -3.59
N VAL A 257 -19.16 -8.70 -4.26
CA VAL A 257 -20.38 -8.19 -4.89
C VAL A 257 -21.58 -8.94 -4.31
N GLY A 258 -22.51 -8.20 -3.72
CA GLY A 258 -23.77 -8.73 -3.24
C GLY A 258 -24.74 -9.04 -4.38
N THR A 259 -25.97 -9.32 -3.99
CA THR A 259 -27.04 -9.81 -4.85
C THR A 259 -28.15 -8.76 -4.97
N ASP A 260 -29.34 -9.18 -5.43
CA ASP A 260 -30.50 -8.29 -5.47
C ASP A 260 -31.27 -8.24 -4.13
N GLY A 261 -30.76 -8.87 -3.07
CA GLY A 261 -31.39 -8.93 -1.76
C GLY A 261 -30.45 -8.44 -0.66
N ASN A 262 -31.02 -8.21 0.53
CA ASN A 262 -30.28 -7.69 1.69
C ASN A 262 -29.11 -8.61 2.07
N ASP A 263 -27.90 -8.13 1.87
CA ASP A 263 -26.66 -8.85 2.06
C ASP A 263 -25.85 -8.33 3.27
N SER A 264 -24.99 -9.19 3.79
CA SER A 264 -23.99 -8.84 4.80
C SER A 264 -22.63 -9.16 4.20
N LEU A 265 -21.90 -8.10 3.86
CA LEU A 265 -20.67 -8.14 3.09
C LEU A 265 -19.51 -7.65 3.95
N ALA A 266 -18.38 -8.32 3.87
CA ALA A 266 -17.15 -7.96 4.56
C ALA A 266 -15.96 -8.13 3.61
N GLY A 267 -15.14 -7.11 3.44
CA GLY A 267 -13.88 -7.16 2.71
C GLY A 267 -12.78 -7.86 3.51
N GLY A 268 -12.68 -7.55 4.81
CA GLY A 268 -11.80 -8.23 5.75
C GLY A 268 -10.56 -7.42 6.08
N ALA A 269 -9.45 -7.68 5.41
CA ALA A 269 -8.21 -6.93 5.61
C ALA A 269 -7.66 -6.63 4.22
N GLY A 270 -6.72 -5.69 4.11
CA GLY A 270 -6.27 -5.23 2.80
C GLY A 270 -7.21 -4.18 2.21
N ASN A 271 -6.95 -3.78 0.98
CA ASN A 271 -7.67 -2.73 0.27
C ASN A 271 -8.80 -3.34 -0.57
N ASP A 272 -9.96 -3.49 0.04
CA ASP A 272 -11.11 -4.22 -0.49
C ASP A 272 -11.93 -3.38 -1.50
N THR A 273 -12.64 -4.03 -2.41
CA THR A 273 -13.72 -3.41 -3.19
C THR A 273 -15.02 -4.16 -2.91
N VAL A 274 -15.95 -3.50 -2.21
CA VAL A 274 -17.22 -4.11 -1.82
C VAL A 274 -18.39 -3.35 -2.44
N ALA A 275 -19.27 -4.06 -3.14
CA ALA A 275 -20.49 -3.53 -3.74
C ALA A 275 -21.71 -4.30 -3.21
N GLY A 276 -22.69 -3.58 -2.63
CA GLY A 276 -23.92 -4.11 -2.05
C GLY A 276 -24.84 -4.77 -3.08
N GLY A 277 -25.11 -4.06 -4.17
CA GLY A 277 -26.05 -4.51 -5.20
C GLY A 277 -27.43 -3.88 -5.03
N LEU A 278 -28.49 -4.68 -4.92
CA LEU A 278 -29.83 -4.20 -4.55
C LEU A 278 -30.24 -4.85 -3.23
N GLY A 279 -31.15 -4.21 -2.49
CA GLY A 279 -31.54 -4.63 -1.14
C GLY A 279 -30.84 -3.86 -0.03
N ASP A 280 -31.44 -3.81 1.16
CA ASP A 280 -30.85 -3.06 2.28
C ASP A 280 -29.60 -3.81 2.80
N ASP A 281 -28.42 -3.28 2.53
CA ASP A 281 -27.16 -3.98 2.75
C ASP A 281 -26.43 -3.52 4.03
N SER A 282 -25.55 -4.40 4.51
CA SER A 282 -24.57 -4.11 5.57
C SER A 282 -23.18 -4.41 5.04
N ILE A 283 -22.37 -3.36 4.89
CA ILE A 283 -21.06 -3.45 4.24
C ILE A 283 -19.97 -3.07 5.23
N THR A 284 -18.99 -3.95 5.39
CA THR A 284 -17.77 -3.70 6.15
C THR A 284 -16.59 -3.81 5.20
N GLY A 285 -15.73 -2.79 5.18
CA GLY A 285 -14.48 -2.83 4.44
C GLY A 285 -13.51 -3.73 5.16
N GLY A 286 -12.82 -3.22 6.16
CA GLY A 286 -11.89 -4.01 6.93
C GLY A 286 -10.82 -3.13 7.51
N THR A 287 -9.62 -3.68 7.63
CA THR A 287 -8.40 -2.88 7.77
C THR A 287 -7.77 -2.67 6.40
N GLY A 288 -7.40 -1.45 6.03
CA GLY A 288 -6.84 -1.14 4.70
C GLY A 288 -7.70 -0.08 4.02
N ASN A 289 -7.25 0.43 2.88
CA ASN A 289 -7.92 1.51 2.16
C ASN A 289 -8.97 0.91 1.21
N ASP A 290 -10.23 0.97 1.60
CA ASP A 290 -11.31 0.26 0.94
C ASP A 290 -12.13 1.14 -0.02
N LEU A 291 -12.72 0.51 -1.04
CA LEU A 291 -13.75 1.10 -1.89
C LEU A 291 -15.09 0.42 -1.63
N LEU A 292 -15.98 1.12 -0.92
CA LEU A 292 -17.28 0.58 -0.49
C LEU A 292 -18.42 1.27 -1.26
N ARG A 293 -19.36 0.49 -1.80
CA ARG A 293 -20.51 0.97 -2.56
C ARG A 293 -21.79 0.29 -2.11
N GLY A 294 -22.78 1.06 -1.63
CA GLY A 294 -24.11 0.55 -1.32
C GLY A 294 -24.96 0.20 -2.54
N ASP A 295 -24.80 0.98 -3.63
CA ASP A 295 -25.55 0.89 -4.89
C ASP A 295 -27.03 1.36 -4.79
N ARG A 296 -28.00 0.81 -5.54
CA ARG A 296 -29.28 1.50 -5.88
C ARG A 296 -30.53 0.94 -5.18
N ASN A 297 -31.34 1.82 -4.59
CA ASN A 297 -32.73 1.66 -4.11
C ASN A 297 -32.92 1.11 -2.69
N THR A 298 -32.01 1.42 -1.77
CA THR A 298 -31.88 0.65 -0.52
C THR A 298 -31.59 1.58 0.64
N ARG A 299 -32.00 1.21 1.85
CA ARG A 299 -31.53 1.85 3.07
C ARG A 299 -30.38 1.04 3.61
N ASP A 300 -29.15 1.49 3.39
CA ASP A 300 -28.01 0.74 3.88
C ASP A 300 -27.80 1.02 5.37
N ALA A 301 -27.79 -0.06 6.14
CA ALA A 301 -27.91 0.02 7.59
C ALA A 301 -26.62 0.50 8.25
N GLN A 302 -25.46 0.22 7.63
CA GLN A 302 -24.13 0.64 8.05
C GLN A 302 -23.10 0.31 6.93
N ILE A 303 -22.33 1.31 6.51
CA ILE A 303 -21.15 1.14 5.64
C ILE A 303 -19.90 1.66 6.38
N GLY A 304 -18.88 0.80 6.48
CA GLY A 304 -17.56 1.07 7.07
C GLY A 304 -17.36 0.51 8.49
N GLU A 305 -16.23 -0.24 8.70
CA GLU A 305 -15.47 -0.61 9.94
C GLU A 305 -14.26 -1.52 9.59
N PRO A 306 -13.12 -1.56 10.34
CA PRO A 306 -12.36 -0.49 10.97
C PRO A 306 -10.96 -0.25 10.33
N GLY A 307 -10.73 0.96 9.79
CA GLY A 307 -9.42 1.61 9.67
C GLY A 307 -8.78 1.58 8.27
N GLY A 308 -8.33 2.72 7.77
CA GLY A 308 -7.83 2.93 6.42
C GLY A 308 -8.22 4.31 5.91
N ASN A 309 -7.69 4.72 4.75
CA ASN A 309 -8.19 5.89 4.04
C ASN A 309 -9.20 5.39 2.99
N ASP A 310 -10.47 5.35 3.36
CA ASP A 310 -11.52 4.68 2.61
C ASP A 310 -12.23 5.64 1.65
N THR A 311 -12.82 5.06 0.59
CA THR A 311 -13.79 5.75 -0.26
C THR A 311 -15.13 5.03 -0.15
N ILE A 312 -16.10 5.71 0.46
CA ILE A 312 -17.43 5.15 0.72
C ILE A 312 -18.50 5.91 -0.06
N MET A 313 -19.31 5.16 -0.80
CA MET A 313 -20.45 5.69 -1.57
C MET A 313 -21.74 4.98 -1.14
N GLY A 314 -22.66 5.68 -0.49
CA GLY A 314 -23.98 5.16 -0.10
C GLY A 314 -24.81 4.78 -1.33
N GLY A 315 -25.02 5.73 -2.23
CA GLY A 315 -25.71 5.46 -3.48
C GLY A 315 -27.10 6.09 -3.48
N ALA A 316 -28.16 5.29 -3.49
CA ALA A 316 -29.51 5.83 -3.47
C ALA A 316 -30.37 5.22 -2.35
N GLY A 317 -30.83 6.07 -1.43
CA GLY A 317 -31.74 5.78 -0.34
C GLY A 317 -31.39 6.57 0.92
N GLU A 318 -31.73 6.07 2.11
CA GLU A 318 -31.32 6.76 3.35
C GLU A 318 -30.21 5.95 4.01
N ASP A 319 -28.97 6.39 3.85
CA ASP A 319 -27.78 5.61 4.17
C ASP A 319 -27.17 6.02 5.51
N ARG A 320 -26.43 5.08 6.10
CA ARG A 320 -25.62 5.29 7.30
C ARG A 320 -24.17 4.93 7.01
N ILE A 321 -23.32 5.95 6.94
CA ILE A 321 -21.92 5.84 6.52
C ILE A 321 -21.01 6.24 7.68
N GLY A 322 -20.02 5.43 8.02
CA GLY A 322 -18.97 5.76 8.99
C GLY A 322 -17.58 5.54 8.39
N GLY A 323 -16.73 6.56 8.38
CA GLY A 323 -15.34 6.48 7.90
C GLY A 323 -14.41 5.72 8.86
N LYS A 324 -14.59 5.95 10.16
CA LYS A 324 -13.79 5.33 11.24
C LYS A 324 -12.42 5.96 11.34
N ALA A 325 -11.34 5.23 11.07
CA ALA A 325 -9.99 5.70 11.37
C ALA A 325 -9.21 5.86 10.08
N GLY A 326 -8.66 7.04 9.84
CA GLY A 326 -7.96 7.40 8.62
C GLY A 326 -8.68 8.55 7.91
N ASN A 327 -8.11 8.99 6.79
CA ASN A 327 -8.61 10.17 6.08
C ASN A 327 -9.53 9.71 4.95
N ASP A 328 -10.83 9.84 5.15
CA ASP A 328 -11.84 9.18 4.32
C ASP A 328 -12.51 10.12 3.31
N MET A 329 -13.03 9.53 2.25
CA MET A 329 -13.90 10.19 1.27
C MET A 329 -15.31 9.60 1.35
N LEU A 330 -16.23 10.33 1.94
CA LEU A 330 -17.58 9.86 2.26
C LEU A 330 -18.64 10.58 1.41
N PHE A 331 -19.40 9.78 0.66
CA PHE A 331 -20.45 10.26 -0.24
C PHE A 331 -21.78 9.58 0.08
N GLY A 332 -22.79 10.33 0.54
CA GLY A 332 -24.13 9.81 0.79
C GLY A 332 -24.84 9.40 -0.50
N GLY A 333 -24.98 10.35 -1.42
CA GLY A 333 -25.62 10.11 -2.71
C GLY A 333 -27.02 10.70 -2.76
N ASP A 334 -28.03 9.92 -3.14
CA ASP A 334 -29.42 10.36 -3.19
C ASP A 334 -30.17 9.91 -1.92
N GLY A 335 -30.78 10.83 -1.19
CA GLY A 335 -31.72 10.61 -0.09
C GLY A 335 -31.29 11.32 1.19
N ASN A 336 -31.85 10.98 2.36
CA ASN A 336 -31.52 11.70 3.60
C ASN A 336 -30.57 10.85 4.47
N ASP A 337 -29.29 11.13 4.33
CA ASP A 337 -28.21 10.29 4.84
C ASP A 337 -27.73 10.74 6.22
N ARG A 338 -27.00 9.83 6.87
CA ARG A 338 -26.25 10.10 8.10
C ARG A 338 -24.82 9.65 7.90
N ILE A 339 -23.89 10.60 7.98
CA ILE A 339 -22.49 10.37 7.67
C ILE A 339 -21.63 10.80 8.85
N TRP A 340 -20.75 9.90 9.31
CA TRP A 340 -19.76 10.14 10.35
C TRP A 340 -18.36 9.97 9.74
N GLY A 341 -17.52 11.01 9.76
CA GLY A 341 -16.09 10.92 9.44
C GLY A 341 -15.36 10.05 10.46
N ASP A 342 -15.56 10.38 11.74
CA ASP A 342 -14.95 9.77 12.93
C ASP A 342 -13.52 10.29 13.21
N GLU A 343 -12.46 9.55 12.91
CA GLU A 343 -11.07 9.87 13.25
C GLU A 343 -10.23 10.08 11.99
N GLY A 344 -9.86 11.31 11.67
CA GLY A 344 -8.95 11.61 10.57
C GLY A 344 -9.26 12.96 9.96
N ASP A 345 -8.65 13.27 8.81
CA ASP A 345 -9.04 14.43 8.01
C ASP A 345 -9.99 13.96 6.89
N ASP A 346 -11.30 14.16 7.07
CA ASP A 346 -12.32 13.56 6.21
C ASP A 346 -12.90 14.54 5.18
N LEU A 347 -13.25 14.02 4.01
CA LEU A 347 -14.04 14.72 3.00
C LEU A 347 -15.46 14.16 2.99
N ILE A 348 -16.43 14.97 3.41
CA ILE A 348 -17.82 14.53 3.60
C ILE A 348 -18.75 15.28 2.65
N ARG A 349 -19.53 14.54 1.86
CA ARG A 349 -20.59 15.09 1.01
C ARG A 349 -21.87 14.29 1.16
N GLY A 350 -22.94 14.95 1.63
CA GLY A 350 -24.27 14.36 1.75
C GLY A 350 -24.84 13.96 0.38
N GLY A 351 -24.95 14.92 -0.54
CA GLY A 351 -25.50 14.68 -1.88
C GLY A 351 -26.92 15.20 -1.98
N LEU A 352 -27.80 14.55 -2.75
CA LEU A 352 -29.18 14.99 -2.92
C LEU A 352 -30.05 14.59 -1.72
N GLY A 353 -30.39 15.53 -0.84
CA GLY A 353 -31.39 15.34 0.20
C GLY A 353 -31.25 16.33 1.34
N ASN A 354 -31.55 15.90 2.56
CA ASN A 354 -31.29 16.71 3.75
C ASN A 354 -30.53 15.85 4.74
N ASP A 355 -29.22 15.96 4.68
CA ASP A 355 -28.33 15.01 5.32
C ASP A 355 -27.93 15.49 6.72
N GLN A 356 -27.45 14.56 7.53
CA GLN A 356 -26.81 14.87 8.81
C GLN A 356 -25.37 14.41 8.75
N LEU A 357 -24.45 15.35 8.95
CA LEU A 357 -23.03 15.15 8.74
C LEU A 357 -22.28 15.43 10.04
N TRP A 358 -21.41 14.51 10.43
CA TRP A 358 -20.50 14.62 11.57
C TRP A 358 -19.08 14.44 11.06
N GLY A 359 -18.20 15.37 11.40
CA GLY A 359 -16.76 15.24 11.12
C GLY A 359 -16.15 14.20 12.05
N GLY A 360 -16.50 14.27 13.34
CA GLY A 360 -15.94 13.40 14.37
C GLY A 360 -14.87 14.11 15.19
N THR A 361 -14.03 13.33 15.87
CA THR A 361 -12.92 13.88 16.68
C THR A 361 -11.69 13.03 16.39
N GLY A 362 -10.69 13.59 15.70
CA GLY A 362 -9.43 12.90 15.40
C GLY A 362 -8.78 12.26 16.64
N MET A 363 -7.99 11.19 16.43
CA MET A 363 -7.30 10.43 17.50
C MET A 363 -6.37 11.27 18.40
N ASP A 364 -6.00 12.50 17.99
CA ASP A 364 -5.23 13.48 18.77
C ASP A 364 -6.04 14.72 19.19
N GLY A 365 -7.33 14.77 18.83
CA GLY A 365 -8.27 15.86 19.08
C GLY A 365 -8.34 16.94 17.99
N ALA A 366 -7.82 16.73 16.78
CA ALA A 366 -7.93 17.71 15.67
C ALA A 366 -7.84 17.07 14.27
N GLY A 367 -8.81 16.22 13.91
CA GLY A 367 -9.08 15.93 12.50
C GLY A 367 -9.63 17.20 11.83
N SER A 368 -9.11 17.55 10.66
CA SER A 368 -9.49 18.73 9.89
C SER A 368 -10.44 18.34 8.76
N ASP A 369 -11.75 18.38 9.04
CA ASP A 369 -12.75 17.85 8.12
C ASP A 369 -13.23 18.88 7.10
N THR A 370 -13.62 18.41 5.92
CA THR A 370 -14.20 19.23 4.86
C THR A 370 -15.61 18.76 4.51
N PHE A 371 -16.60 19.59 4.81
CA PHE A 371 -18.00 19.37 4.44
C PHE A 371 -18.33 20.04 3.11
N VAL A 372 -18.62 19.27 2.08
CA VAL A 372 -18.84 19.76 0.72
C VAL A 372 -20.30 20.13 0.49
N LEU A 373 -20.55 21.35 0.00
CA LEU A 373 -21.87 21.87 -0.35
C LEU A 373 -21.96 22.20 -1.85
N ALA A 374 -23.06 21.82 -2.48
CA ALA A 374 -23.41 22.23 -3.84
C ALA A 374 -24.85 22.78 -3.95
N LEU A 375 -25.14 23.45 -5.07
CA LEU A 375 -26.50 23.83 -5.45
C LEU A 375 -27.29 22.60 -5.92
N GLY A 376 -28.58 22.56 -5.60
CA GLY A 376 -29.51 21.52 -5.99
C GLY A 376 -29.47 20.27 -5.12
N GLU A 377 -28.63 20.26 -4.09
CA GLU A 377 -28.40 19.12 -3.20
C GLU A 377 -29.35 19.09 -2.00
N GLY A 378 -30.04 20.19 -1.71
CA GLY A 378 -30.96 20.27 -0.57
C GLY A 378 -30.31 20.93 0.63
N THR A 379 -30.78 20.63 1.86
CA THR A 379 -30.37 21.37 3.06
C THR A 379 -29.83 20.46 4.15
N ASP A 380 -28.50 20.43 4.24
CA ASP A 380 -27.80 19.56 5.17
C ASP A 380 -27.72 20.16 6.57
N ARG A 381 -27.36 19.31 7.54
CA ARG A 381 -27.10 19.67 8.92
C ARG A 381 -25.72 19.17 9.29
N ILE A 382 -24.78 20.10 9.44
CA ILE A 382 -23.43 19.79 9.91
C ILE A 382 -23.46 19.92 11.43
N MET A 383 -23.17 18.83 12.12
CA MET A 383 -23.62 18.62 13.50
C MET A 383 -22.59 19.03 14.56
N ASP A 384 -21.30 19.00 14.22
CA ASP A 384 -20.17 19.15 15.14
C ASP A 384 -19.02 20.03 14.61
N PHE A 385 -19.25 20.82 13.56
CA PHE A 385 -18.25 21.71 12.95
C PHE A 385 -17.41 22.51 13.96
N GLU A 386 -16.10 22.34 13.93
CA GLU A 386 -15.12 23.02 14.76
C GLU A 386 -14.46 24.19 14.03
N VAL A 387 -14.77 25.41 14.46
CA VAL A 387 -14.28 26.63 13.82
C VAL A 387 -12.75 26.75 13.93
N GLY A 388 -12.10 26.89 12.78
CA GLY A 388 -10.65 27.05 12.67
C GLY A 388 -9.89 25.73 12.58
N ILE A 389 -10.61 24.61 12.63
CA ILE A 389 -10.10 23.27 12.33
C ILE A 389 -10.78 22.78 11.05
N ASP A 390 -12.11 22.81 11.00
CA ASP A 390 -12.89 22.33 9.87
C ASP A 390 -13.10 23.37 8.77
N PHE A 391 -13.45 22.85 7.59
CA PHE A 391 -13.69 23.60 6.37
C PHE A 391 -15.03 23.25 5.73
N ILE A 392 -15.56 24.23 5.00
CA ILE A 392 -16.72 24.06 4.11
C ILE A 392 -16.20 24.10 2.67
N GLY A 393 -16.30 22.96 1.98
CA GLY A 393 -15.99 22.84 0.56
C GLY A 393 -17.12 23.40 -0.29
N LEU A 394 -16.82 24.29 -1.23
CA LEU A 394 -17.79 24.83 -2.18
C LEU A 394 -17.49 24.27 -3.58
N THR A 395 -18.46 23.57 -4.16
CA THR A 395 -18.36 23.01 -5.51
C THR A 395 -19.42 23.58 -6.46
N GLY A 396 -19.43 23.14 -7.72
CA GLY A 396 -20.41 23.59 -8.72
C GLY A 396 -20.26 25.07 -9.11
N GLY A 397 -19.10 25.66 -8.86
CA GLY A 397 -18.82 27.08 -9.14
C GLY A 397 -19.30 28.05 -8.05
N LEU A 398 -19.79 27.54 -6.91
CA LEU A 398 -20.08 28.37 -5.73
C LEU A 398 -18.78 28.98 -5.19
N THR A 399 -18.88 30.24 -4.74
CA THR A 399 -17.83 30.93 -4.01
C THR A 399 -18.40 31.52 -2.72
N PHE A 400 -17.54 31.90 -1.78
CA PHE A 400 -17.98 32.57 -0.55
C PHE A 400 -18.82 33.84 -0.82
N ALA A 401 -18.54 34.55 -1.91
CA ALA A 401 -19.27 35.76 -2.29
C ALA A 401 -20.74 35.50 -2.68
N ASP A 402 -21.08 34.26 -3.02
CA ASP A 402 -22.43 33.85 -3.36
C ASP A 402 -23.27 33.51 -2.12
N LEU A 403 -22.63 33.41 -0.94
CA LEU A 403 -23.26 32.92 0.28
C LEU A 403 -23.85 34.04 1.14
N THR A 404 -25.01 33.74 1.73
CA THR A 404 -25.63 34.51 2.81
C THR A 404 -25.70 33.65 4.06
N LEU A 405 -25.02 34.09 5.12
CA LEU A 405 -24.97 33.41 6.41
C LEU A 405 -25.92 34.12 7.38
N THR A 406 -26.91 33.40 7.91
CA THR A 406 -27.94 33.96 8.80
C THR A 406 -28.05 33.13 10.08
N ALA A 407 -28.16 33.81 11.23
CA ALA A 407 -28.44 33.13 12.49
C ALA A 407 -29.77 32.36 12.42
N SER A 408 -29.77 31.14 12.92
CA SER A 408 -30.92 30.25 13.05
C SER A 408 -31.08 29.83 14.51
N ALA A 409 -32.21 29.20 14.86
CA ALA A 409 -32.49 28.80 16.24
C ALA A 409 -31.43 27.83 16.82
N ASN A 410 -30.72 27.09 15.97
CA ASN A 410 -29.81 26.02 16.38
C ASN A 410 -28.39 26.19 15.84
N GLY A 411 -28.01 27.36 15.31
CA GLY A 411 -26.70 27.61 14.69
C GLY A 411 -26.80 28.53 13.47
N THR A 412 -25.97 28.34 12.45
CA THR A 412 -25.92 29.21 11.27
C THR A 412 -26.51 28.55 10.03
N LEU A 413 -27.46 29.23 9.39
CA LEU A 413 -27.97 28.84 8.08
C LEU A 413 -27.10 29.45 6.98
N ILE A 414 -26.65 28.61 6.04
CA ILE A 414 -25.93 28.99 4.82
C ILE A 414 -26.88 28.89 3.63
N GLN A 415 -26.97 29.95 2.83
CA GLN A 415 -27.83 30.05 1.66
C GLN A 415 -27.09 30.64 0.47
N SER A 416 -27.50 30.28 -0.74
CA SER A 416 -27.15 31.00 -1.97
C SER A 416 -28.44 31.45 -2.65
N GLY A 417 -28.64 32.77 -2.77
CA GLY A 417 -29.93 33.33 -3.22
C GLY A 417 -31.11 32.88 -2.34
N SER A 418 -32.06 32.15 -2.92
CA SER A 418 -33.21 31.58 -2.20
C SER A 418 -32.99 30.16 -1.69
N GLU A 419 -31.91 29.51 -2.12
CA GLU A 419 -31.64 28.12 -1.81
C GLU A 419 -30.92 28.00 -0.47
N ARG A 420 -31.30 27.00 0.32
CA ARG A 420 -30.67 26.69 1.61
C ARG A 420 -29.73 25.53 1.39
N LEU A 421 -28.45 25.70 1.71
CA LEU A 421 -27.41 24.69 1.48
C LEU A 421 -27.19 23.85 2.73
N ALA A 422 -26.99 24.49 3.88
CA ALA A 422 -26.75 23.79 5.13
C ALA A 422 -27.12 24.62 6.36
N VAL A 423 -27.30 23.95 7.49
CA VAL A 423 -27.31 24.53 8.83
C VAL A 423 -26.10 23.98 9.60
N ILE A 424 -25.16 24.86 9.94
CA ILE A 424 -24.05 24.53 10.85
C ILE A 424 -24.58 24.63 12.28
N MET A 425 -24.68 23.50 12.96
CA MET A 425 -25.27 23.41 14.29
C MET A 425 -24.31 24.01 15.33
N GLY A 426 -24.84 24.80 16.27
CA GLY A 426 -24.08 25.33 17.40
C GLY A 426 -23.06 26.43 17.07
N VAL A 427 -22.83 26.75 15.79
CA VAL A 427 -21.87 27.77 15.35
C VAL A 427 -22.58 29.09 15.03
N GLU A 428 -22.05 30.20 15.54
CA GLU A 428 -22.52 31.55 15.28
C GLU A 428 -22.03 32.07 13.92
N ALA A 429 -22.90 32.80 13.20
CA ALA A 429 -22.62 33.19 11.81
C ALA A 429 -21.37 34.08 11.68
N THR A 430 -21.04 34.84 12.72
CA THR A 430 -19.86 35.70 12.77
C THR A 430 -18.54 34.94 12.94
N ALA A 431 -18.59 33.66 13.32
CA ALA A 431 -17.40 32.81 13.47
C ALA A 431 -16.96 32.19 12.14
N LEU A 432 -17.88 32.08 11.16
CA LEU A 432 -17.61 31.54 9.82
C LEU A 432 -17.09 32.66 8.90
N THR A 433 -15.77 32.84 8.91
CA THR A 433 -15.07 33.78 8.02
C THR A 433 -14.72 33.12 6.69
N PRO A 434 -14.28 33.86 5.65
CA PRO A 434 -13.87 33.28 4.38
C PRO A 434 -12.83 32.15 4.50
N ASP A 435 -11.99 32.18 5.54
CA ASP A 435 -10.95 31.17 5.76
C ASP A 435 -11.53 29.79 6.12
N ALA A 436 -12.79 29.72 6.56
CA ALA A 436 -13.51 28.47 6.79
C ALA A 436 -14.08 27.86 5.50
N PHE A 437 -13.90 28.50 4.34
CA PHE A 437 -14.44 28.05 3.06
C PHE A 437 -13.32 27.79 2.06
N VAL A 438 -13.32 26.59 1.49
CA VAL A 438 -12.33 26.15 0.49
C VAL A 438 -13.03 25.85 -0.82
N LEU A 439 -12.33 26.07 -1.94
CA LEU A 439 -12.81 25.63 -3.25
C LEU A 439 -12.45 24.15 -3.40
N SER A 440 -13.47 23.31 -3.58
CA SER A 440 -13.30 21.86 -3.78
C SER A 440 -13.45 21.48 -5.25
#